data_AF-A0AAJ1J807-F1
#
_entry.id   AF-A0AAJ1J807-F1
#
_cell.length_a   1.000
_cell.length_b   1.000
_cell.length_c   1.000
_cell.angle_alpha   90.00
_cell.angle_beta   90.00
_cell.angle_gamma   90.00
#
_symmetry.space_group_name_H-M   'P 1'
#
loop_
_entity.id
_entity.type
_entity.pdbx_description
1 polymer ?
#
loop_
_entity_poly.entity_id
_entity_poly.type
_entity_poly.pdbx_seq_one_letter_code
_entity_poly.pdbx_strand_id
1 'polypeptide(L)'
;LTDEKSSLTTQLSEKNAIITNQQERIQHLVELDTKHTQELANDKAKIDTLRADVAATRRKLRVQAICPVLETTSSGSMGDAGTPQLTDAARQDYYDLLRMMAENERQTKYLQDYVNTECRGNNGKHR
;
A
#
# COMPACT_ATOMS: atom_id res chain seq x y z
N LEU A 1 2.88 30.97 -49.82
CA LEU A 1 1.47 30.69 -49.43
C LEU A 1 1.18 29.19 -49.39
N THR A 2 1.40 28.42 -50.47
CA THR A 2 1.19 26.95 -50.47
C THR A 2 2.16 26.21 -49.54
N ASP A 3 3.44 26.59 -49.54
CA ASP A 3 4.48 25.93 -48.74
C ASP A 3 4.35 26.24 -47.24
N GLU A 4 3.89 27.46 -46.93
CA GLU A 4 3.58 27.86 -45.56
C GLU A 4 2.36 27.11 -45.03
N LYS A 5 1.32 26.96 -45.86
CA LYS A 5 0.13 26.18 -45.51
C LYS A 5 0.47 24.71 -45.28
N SER A 6 1.30 24.09 -46.14
CA SER A 6 1.71 22.70 -45.96
C SER A 6 2.57 22.52 -44.68
N SER A 7 3.50 23.44 -44.43
CA SER A 7 4.30 23.45 -43.19
C SER A 7 3.43 23.54 -41.93
N LEU A 8 2.45 24.44 -41.92
CA LEU A 8 1.52 24.60 -40.79
C LEU A 8 0.66 23.35 -40.58
N THR A 9 0.20 22.68 -41.66
CA THR A 9 -0.57 21.44 -41.53
C THR A 9 0.27 20.30 -40.95
N THR A 10 1.54 20.18 -41.32
CA THR A 10 2.45 19.19 -40.74
C THR A 10 2.66 19.46 -39.25
N GLN A 11 2.97 20.70 -38.87
CA GLN A 11 3.16 21.06 -37.46
C GLN A 11 1.90 20.78 -36.63
N LEU A 12 0.72 21.11 -37.15
CA LEU A 12 -0.54 20.80 -36.48
C LEU A 12 -0.71 19.30 -36.26
N SER A 13 -0.40 18.48 -37.26
CA SER A 13 -0.49 17.03 -37.17
C SER A 13 0.47 16.45 -36.12
N GLU A 14 1.69 16.98 -36.04
CA GLU A 14 2.69 16.58 -35.03
C GLU A 14 2.24 16.95 -33.61
N LYS A 15 1.71 18.17 -33.43
CA LYS A 15 1.16 18.60 -32.14
C LYS A 15 -0.02 17.72 -31.72
N ASN A 16 -0.91 17.38 -32.64
CA ASN A 16 -2.02 16.49 -32.35
C ASN A 16 -1.54 15.08 -31.93
N ALA A 17 -0.52 14.54 -32.61
CA ALA A 17 0.06 13.24 -32.23
C ALA A 17 0.67 13.27 -30.81
N ILE A 18 1.39 14.34 -30.46
CA ILE A 18 1.94 14.53 -29.11
C ILE A 18 0.83 14.60 -28.06
N ILE A 19 -0.24 15.36 -28.32
CA ILE A 19 -1.37 15.51 -27.40
C ILE A 19 -2.05 14.15 -27.17
N THR A 20 -2.31 13.38 -28.24
CA THR A 20 -2.90 12.05 -28.13
C THR A 20 -2.03 11.13 -27.27
N ASN A 21 -0.71 11.11 -27.50
CA ASN A 21 0.19 10.31 -26.67
C ASN A 21 0.20 10.75 -25.20
N GLN A 22 0.15 12.07 -24.93
CA GLN A 22 0.05 12.58 -23.56
C GLN A 22 -1.26 12.16 -22.89
N GLN A 23 -2.39 12.15 -23.61
CA GLN A 23 -3.68 11.70 -23.09
C GLN A 23 -3.66 10.22 -22.72
N GLU A 24 -3.09 9.36 -23.57
CA GLU A 24 -2.93 7.92 -23.27
C GLU A 24 -2.09 7.70 -22.01
N ARG A 25 -0.97 8.43 -21.88
CA ARG A 25 -0.11 8.36 -20.68
C ARG A 25 -0.83 8.82 -19.41
N ILE A 26 -1.58 9.92 -19.47
CA ILE A 26 -2.39 10.39 -18.34
C ILE A 26 -3.40 9.33 -17.94
N GLN A 27 -4.07 8.68 -18.90
CA GLN A 27 -5.04 7.64 -18.62
C GLN A 27 -4.40 6.44 -17.90
N HIS A 28 -3.25 5.97 -18.37
CA HIS A 28 -2.52 4.88 -17.70
C HIS A 28 -2.08 5.25 -16.28
N LEU A 29 -1.65 6.49 -16.04
CA LEU A 29 -1.29 6.96 -14.70
C LEU A 29 -2.50 6.99 -13.76
N VAL A 30 -3.66 7.44 -14.25
CA VAL A 30 -4.91 7.46 -13.47
C VAL A 30 -5.35 6.04 -13.12
N GLU A 31 -5.25 5.09 -14.06
CA GLU A 31 -5.57 3.69 -13.81
C GLU A 31 -4.63 3.07 -12.75
N LEU A 32 -3.33 3.36 -12.86
CA LEU A 32 -2.33 2.89 -11.91
C LEU A 32 -2.59 3.45 -10.50
N ASP A 33 -2.80 4.76 -10.38
CA ASP A 33 -3.10 5.42 -9.11
C ASP A 33 -4.40 4.89 -8.47
N THR A 34 -5.45 4.73 -9.28
CA THR A 34 -6.75 4.19 -8.84
C THR A 34 -6.58 2.79 -8.27
N LYS A 35 -5.86 1.92 -8.98
CA LYS A 35 -5.60 0.54 -8.55
C LYS A 35 -4.89 0.51 -7.19
N HIS A 36 -3.75 1.20 -7.07
CA HIS A 36 -2.94 1.14 -5.85
C HIS A 36 -3.62 1.81 -4.66
N THR A 37 -4.38 2.89 -4.89
CA THR A 37 -5.20 3.54 -3.86
C THR A 37 -6.31 2.61 -3.35
N GLN A 38 -7.02 1.93 -4.26
CA GLN A 38 -8.07 0.98 -3.87
C GLN A 38 -7.50 -0.20 -3.08
N GLU A 39 -6.36 -0.73 -3.52
CA GLU A 39 -5.71 -1.84 -2.83
C GLU A 39 -5.21 -1.44 -1.43
N LEU A 40 -4.64 -0.24 -1.27
CA LEU A 40 -4.26 0.29 0.04
C LEU A 40 -5.48 0.47 0.95
N ALA A 41 -6.58 1.02 0.43
CA ALA A 41 -7.82 1.18 1.18
C ALA A 41 -8.36 -0.18 1.66
N ASN A 42 -8.34 -1.20 0.79
CA ASN A 42 -8.75 -2.55 1.12
C ASN A 42 -7.88 -3.16 2.24
N ASP A 43 -6.56 -2.97 2.19
CA ASP A 43 -5.66 -3.50 3.22
C ASP A 43 -5.85 -2.78 4.57
N LYS A 44 -6.02 -1.46 4.56
CA LYS A 44 -6.39 -0.68 5.77
C LYS A 44 -7.71 -1.18 6.36
N ALA A 45 -8.72 -1.43 5.52
CA ALA A 45 -10.01 -1.95 5.98
C ALA A 45 -9.90 -3.35 6.62
N LYS A 46 -9.04 -4.23 6.10
CA LYS A 46 -8.75 -5.53 6.73
C LYS A 46 -8.10 -5.36 8.10
N ILE A 47 -7.15 -4.43 8.23
CA ILE A 47 -6.49 -4.12 9.52
C ILE A 47 -7.51 -3.59 10.53
N ASP A 48 -8.39 -2.67 10.10
CA ASP A 48 -9.45 -2.12 10.96
C ASP A 48 -10.44 -3.19 11.40
N THR A 49 -10.78 -4.13 10.50
CA THR A 49 -11.61 -5.29 10.84
C THR A 49 -10.93 -6.17 11.89
N LEU A 50 -9.64 -6.44 11.76
CA LEU A 50 -8.88 -7.21 12.76
C LEU A 50 -8.84 -6.50 14.11
N ARG A 51 -8.66 -5.18 14.12
CA ARG A 51 -8.70 -4.35 15.32
C ARG A 51 -10.06 -4.42 16.00
N ALA A 52 -11.15 -4.30 15.24
CA ALA A 52 -12.51 -4.42 15.76
C ALA A 52 -12.80 -5.82 16.32
N ASP A 53 -12.35 -6.87 15.63
CA ASP A 53 -12.51 -8.25 16.09
C ASP A 53 -11.79 -8.54 17.40
N VAL A 54 -10.57 -7.98 17.58
CA VAL A 54 -9.83 -8.11 18.83
C VAL A 54 -10.45 -7.29 19.95
N ALA A 55 -10.93 -6.08 19.66
CA ALA A 55 -11.66 -5.25 20.63
C ALA A 55 -12.97 -5.92 21.09
N ALA A 56 -13.69 -6.56 20.17
CA ALA A 56 -14.91 -7.30 20.44
C ALA A 56 -14.65 -8.72 21.01
N THR A 57 -13.39 -9.09 21.30
CA THR A 57 -12.97 -10.42 21.78
C THR A 57 -13.32 -11.60 20.86
N ARG A 58 -13.72 -11.33 19.61
CA ARG A 58 -13.97 -12.34 18.57
C ARG A 58 -12.68 -13.00 18.06
N ARG A 59 -11.57 -12.27 18.17
CA ARG A 59 -10.20 -12.76 17.91
C ARG A 59 -9.29 -12.38 19.07
N LYS A 60 -8.16 -13.08 19.21
CA LYS A 60 -7.10 -12.76 20.18
C LYS A 60 -5.82 -12.41 19.46
N LEU A 61 -5.20 -11.28 19.80
CA LEU A 61 -3.84 -10.96 19.38
C LEU A 61 -2.87 -11.75 20.27
N ARG A 62 -2.02 -12.58 19.67
CA ARG A 62 -1.08 -13.44 20.37
C ARG A 62 0.34 -13.07 19.99
N VAL A 63 1.24 -13.08 20.97
CA VAL A 63 2.69 -12.99 20.75
C VAL A 63 3.30 -14.35 21.03
N GLN A 64 4.29 -14.72 20.22
CA GLN A 64 5.13 -15.87 20.52
C GLN A 64 6.00 -15.50 21.72
N ALA A 65 5.78 -16.15 22.86
CA ALA A 65 6.54 -15.94 24.08
C ALA A 65 7.26 -17.22 24.50
N ILE A 66 8.47 -17.09 25.04
CA ILE A 66 9.19 -18.16 25.73
C ILE A 66 9.14 -17.81 27.22
N CYS A 67 8.46 -18.65 28.01
CA CYS A 67 8.36 -18.48 29.45
C CYS A 67 9.32 -19.45 30.14
N PRO A 68 10.44 -18.98 30.72
CA PRO A 68 11.32 -19.87 31.48
C PRO A 68 10.60 -20.36 32.74
N VAL A 69 10.73 -21.65 33.04
CA VAL A 69 10.24 -22.25 34.28
C VAL A 69 11.34 -22.10 35.33
N LEU A 70 11.00 -21.57 36.52
CA LEU A 70 11.93 -21.47 37.66
C LEU A 70 11.90 -22.79 38.46
N GLU A 71 13.07 -23.33 38.78
CA GLU A 71 13.29 -24.63 39.46
C GLU A 71 12.90 -24.66 40.95
N THR A 72 12.53 -23.52 41.57
CA THR A 72 12.20 -23.44 42.99
C THR A 72 10.71 -23.14 43.23
N THR A 73 10.02 -24.13 43.80
CA THR A 73 8.61 -24.03 44.22
C THR A 73 8.47 -23.32 45.56
N SER A 74 8.45 -21.99 45.56
CA SER A 74 7.80 -21.24 46.64
C SER A 74 6.32 -21.08 46.29
N SER A 75 5.45 -21.88 46.94
CA SER A 75 4.00 -21.73 46.82
C SER A 75 3.57 -20.49 47.61
N GLY A 76 3.75 -19.32 47.01
CA GLY A 76 3.05 -18.10 47.41
C GLY A 76 1.66 -18.13 46.81
N SER A 77 0.64 -17.86 47.63
CA SER A 77 -0.76 -17.72 47.19
C SER A 77 -0.82 -16.79 45.98
N MET A 78 -1.08 -17.35 44.79
CA MET A 78 -1.30 -16.54 43.60
C MET A 78 -2.66 -15.86 43.77
N GLY A 79 -2.63 -14.56 44.05
CA GLY A 79 -3.83 -13.73 43.91
C GLY A 79 -4.40 -13.88 42.51
N ASP A 80 -5.71 -13.61 42.37
CA ASP A 80 -6.41 -13.66 41.09
C ASP A 80 -5.85 -12.60 40.14
N ALA A 81 -4.77 -12.95 39.45
CA ALA A 81 -4.15 -12.13 38.43
C ALA A 81 -4.87 -12.41 37.11
N GLY A 82 -5.33 -11.34 36.46
CA GLY A 82 -5.98 -11.43 35.15
C GLY A 82 -5.09 -12.16 34.13
N THR A 83 -5.73 -12.72 33.09
CA THR A 83 -4.99 -13.45 32.04
C THR A 83 -3.90 -12.57 31.43
N PRO A 84 -2.66 -13.10 31.25
CA PRO A 84 -1.59 -12.35 30.59
C PRO A 84 -2.05 -11.84 29.23
N GLN A 85 -2.01 -10.52 29.04
CA GLN A 85 -2.43 -9.87 27.81
C GLN A 85 -1.55 -8.66 27.48
N LEU A 86 -1.48 -8.32 26.20
CA LEU A 86 -0.85 -7.07 25.75
C LEU A 86 -1.58 -5.87 26.34
N THR A 87 -0.82 -4.83 26.69
CA THR A 87 -1.39 -3.54 27.09
C THR A 87 -2.16 -2.92 25.93
N ASP A 88 -3.12 -2.04 26.24
CA ASP A 88 -3.90 -1.36 25.21
C ASP A 88 -3.02 -0.56 24.25
N ALA A 89 -1.99 0.12 24.77
CA ALA A 89 -0.99 0.82 23.99
C ALA A 89 -0.26 -0.13 23.02
N ALA A 90 0.27 -1.26 23.51
CA ALA A 90 0.97 -2.22 22.66
C ALA A 90 0.07 -2.83 21.58
N ARG A 91 -1.23 -3.00 21.87
CA ARG A 91 -2.21 -3.42 20.87
C ARG A 91 -2.42 -2.34 19.79
N GLN A 92 -2.48 -1.06 20.16
CA GLN A 92 -2.59 0.03 19.20
C GLN A 92 -1.35 0.14 18.31
N ASP A 93 -0.17 0.16 18.93
CA ASP A 93 1.12 0.26 18.22
C ASP A 93 1.29 -0.86 17.19
N TYR A 94 0.83 -2.07 17.52
CA TYR A 94 0.83 -3.19 16.57
C TYR A 94 0.00 -2.91 15.31
N TYR A 95 -1.21 -2.35 15.45
CA TYR A 95 -2.05 -2.05 14.29
C TYR A 95 -1.51 -0.87 13.47
N ASP A 96 -0.92 0.12 14.12
CA ASP A 96 -0.27 1.23 13.42
C ASP A 96 0.97 0.75 12.66
N LEU A 97 1.74 -0.19 13.22
CA LEU A 97 2.81 -0.87 12.51
C LEU A 97 2.30 -1.60 11.26
N LEU A 98 1.21 -2.36 11.38
CA LEU A 98 0.61 -3.04 10.21
C LEU A 98 0.16 -2.04 9.13
N ARG A 99 -0.40 -0.88 9.52
CA ARG A 99 -0.80 0.17 8.57
C ARG A 99 0.41 0.75 7.84
N MET A 100 1.48 1.08 8.56
CA MET A 100 2.72 1.57 7.96
C MET A 100 3.33 0.55 7.00
N MET A 101 3.32 -0.73 7.36
CA MET A 101 3.80 -1.80 6.47
C MET A 101 2.97 -1.88 5.19
N ALA A 102 1.64 -1.83 5.28
CA ALA A 102 0.75 -1.86 4.13
C ALA A 102 0.95 -0.62 3.23
N GLU A 103 1.11 0.57 3.81
CA GLU A 103 1.41 1.80 3.07
C GLU A 103 2.74 1.71 2.32
N ASN A 104 3.81 1.31 3.01
CA ASN A 104 5.14 1.18 2.40
C ASN A 104 5.16 0.13 1.29
N GLU A 105 4.49 -1.01 1.49
CA GLU A 105 4.37 -2.05 0.46
C GLU A 105 3.63 -1.53 -0.77
N ARG A 106 2.51 -0.83 -0.59
CA ARG A 106 1.72 -0.27 -1.70
C ARG A 106 2.48 0.83 -2.45
N GLN A 107 3.13 1.74 -1.73
CA GLN A 107 3.98 2.77 -2.35
C GLN A 107 5.12 2.15 -3.16
N THR A 108 5.78 1.12 -2.62
CA THR A 108 6.87 0.43 -3.32
C THR A 108 6.37 -0.23 -4.60
N LYS A 109 5.23 -0.93 -4.55
CA LYS A 109 4.62 -1.57 -5.73
C LYS A 109 4.17 -0.55 -6.77
N TYR A 110 3.55 0.56 -6.34
CA TYR A 110 3.18 1.66 -7.23
C TYR A 110 4.41 2.18 -7.99
N LEU A 111 5.52 2.46 -7.28
CA LEU A 111 6.74 2.96 -7.91
C LEU A 111 7.37 1.93 -8.86
N GLN A 112 7.35 0.65 -8.50
CA GLN A 112 7.82 -0.42 -9.38
C GLN A 112 7.00 -0.50 -10.66
N ASP A 113 5.67 -0.50 -10.54
CA ASP A 113 4.75 -0.54 -11.69
C ASP A 113 4.94 0.70 -12.56
N TYR A 114 4.98 1.90 -11.96
CA TYR A 114 5.23 3.17 -12.66
C TYR A 114 6.54 3.13 -13.47
N VAL A 115 7.64 2.68 -12.87
CA VAL A 115 8.92 2.57 -13.58
C VAL A 115 8.82 1.58 -14.75
N ASN A 116 8.13 0.46 -14.54
CA ASN A 116 7.99 -0.56 -15.57
C ASN A 116 7.11 -0.08 -16.74
N THR A 117 6.05 0.68 -16.48
CA THR A 117 5.12 1.14 -17.50
C THR A 117 5.58 2.44 -18.16
N GLU A 118 5.97 3.45 -17.38
CA GLU A 118 6.28 4.79 -17.89
C GLU A 118 7.74 4.99 -18.30
N CYS A 119 8.68 4.33 -17.62
CA CYS A 119 10.11 4.55 -17.85
C CYS A 119 10.77 3.47 -18.70
N ARG A 120 10.40 2.20 -18.49
CA ARG A 120 10.99 1.04 -19.18
C ARG A 120 10.15 0.55 -20.37
N GLY A 121 8.83 0.67 -20.29
CA GLY A 121 7.88 0.21 -21.30
C GLY A 121 7.94 0.95 -22.64
N ASN A 122 8.65 2.08 -22.72
CA ASN A 122 8.64 2.96 -23.90
C ASN A 122 9.99 3.08 -24.66
N ASN A 123 10.92 2.14 -24.49
CA ASN A 123 12.14 2.08 -25.31
C ASN A 123 11.89 1.46 -26.71
N GLY A 124 10.78 1.75 -27.40
CA GLY A 124 10.54 1.09 -28.69
C GLY A 124 9.30 1.41 -29.51
N LYS A 125 8.51 2.46 -29.24
CA LYS A 125 7.49 2.92 -30.18
C LYS A 125 7.72 4.40 -30.48
N HIS A 126 7.96 4.71 -31.75
CA HIS A 126 8.41 5.99 -32.32
C HIS A 126 9.92 6.11 -32.51
N ARG A 127 10.46 5.26 -33.37
CA ARG A 127 11.45 5.69 -34.35
C ARG A 127 11.14 5.05 -35.70
#